data_AF-B1XVF5-F1
#
_entry.id   AF-B1XVF5-F1
#
_cell.length_a   1.000
_cell.length_b   1.000
_cell.length_c   1.000
_cell.angle_alpha   90.00
_cell.angle_beta   90.00
_cell.angle_gamma   90.00
#
_symmetry.space_group_name_H-M   'P 1'
#
loop_
_entity.id
_entity.type
_entity.pdbx_description
1 polymer ?
#
loop_
_entity_poly.entity_id
_entity_poly.type
_entity_poly.pdbx_seq_one_letter_code
_entity_poly.pdbx_strand_id
1 'polypeptide(L)'
;MFLLAALGSALAHSQINEVSQEDIKALISKSFDQPNLKVKTSPIVIEGKVAIADWTQGQKGGRALLRRKHNDWEIIACGRSGFKNPEGIAAIGISKEIAQNITAKLSEAEKRNRTKHYRKTQ
;
A
#
# COMPACT_ATOMS: atom_id res chain seq x y z
N MET A 1 -2.58 -37.12 25.49
CA MET A 1 -1.44 -36.23 25.23
C MET A 1 -1.83 -35.31 24.09
N PHE A 2 -2.22 -34.07 24.40
CA PHE A 2 -2.71 -33.10 23.43
C PHE A 2 -1.56 -32.60 22.55
N LEU A 3 -1.68 -32.77 21.23
CA LEU A 3 -0.87 -32.08 20.23
C LEU A 3 -1.85 -31.36 19.31
N LEU A 4 -2.05 -30.06 19.55
CA LEU A 4 -2.94 -29.22 18.75
C LEU A 4 -2.24 -27.91 18.37
N ALA A 5 -2.24 -27.69 17.05
CA ALA A 5 -2.27 -26.42 16.33
C ALA A 5 -1.02 -25.52 16.28
N ALA A 6 -0.28 -25.64 15.17
CA ALA A 6 0.62 -24.59 14.65
C ALA A 6 0.17 -24.08 13.26
N LEU A 7 -1.14 -23.87 13.06
CA LEU A 7 -1.73 -23.42 11.76
C LEU A 7 -2.36 -22.01 11.81
N GLY A 8 -2.30 -21.29 12.93
CA GLY A 8 -3.04 -20.03 13.13
C GLY A 8 -2.41 -18.75 12.54
N SER A 9 -1.11 -18.75 12.21
CA SER A 9 -0.40 -17.48 11.98
C SER A 9 -0.62 -16.86 10.59
N ALA A 10 -0.79 -17.66 9.53
CA ALA A 10 -0.88 -17.13 8.16
C ALA A 10 -2.22 -16.45 7.85
N LEU A 11 -3.32 -17.00 8.37
CA LEU A 11 -4.68 -16.46 8.17
C LEU A 11 -4.86 -15.10 8.84
N ALA A 12 -4.40 -14.95 10.09
CA ALA A 12 -4.47 -13.70 10.83
C ALA A 12 -3.68 -12.57 10.13
N HIS A 13 -2.50 -12.87 9.59
CA HIS A 13 -1.70 -11.89 8.85
C HIS A 13 -2.35 -11.48 7.52
N SER A 14 -3.03 -12.39 6.81
CA SER A 14 -3.75 -12.05 5.57
C SER A 14 -4.96 -11.16 5.88
N GLN A 15 -5.75 -11.50 6.89
CA GLN A 15 -6.95 -10.74 7.27
C GLN A 15 -6.59 -9.32 7.76
N ILE A 16 -5.55 -9.18 8.59
CA ILE A 16 -5.09 -7.88 9.06
C ILE A 16 -4.60 -7.01 7.89
N ASN A 17 -3.96 -7.62 6.89
CA ASN A 17 -3.51 -6.91 5.70
C ASN A 17 -4.68 -6.51 4.78
N GLU A 18 -5.70 -7.35 4.63
CA GLU A 18 -6.90 -7.03 3.85
C GLU A 18 -7.67 -5.87 4.48
N VAL A 19 -7.94 -5.93 5.80
CA VAL A 19 -8.57 -4.82 6.53
C VAL A 19 -7.73 -3.54 6.40
N SER A 20 -6.42 -3.64 6.59
CA SER A 20 -5.53 -2.48 6.43
C SER A 20 -5.55 -1.92 5.00
N GLN A 21 -5.67 -2.76 3.96
CA GLN A 21 -5.80 -2.30 2.59
C GLN A 21 -7.12 -1.56 2.34
N GLU A 22 -8.21 -2.02 2.94
CA GLU A 22 -9.52 -1.35 2.87
C GLU A 22 -9.48 0.01 3.59
N ASP A 23 -8.91 0.07 4.79
CA ASP A 23 -8.75 1.32 5.55
C ASP A 23 -7.90 2.34 4.80
N ILE A 24 -6.77 1.91 4.21
CA ILE A 24 -5.91 2.76 3.38
C ILE A 24 -6.68 3.26 2.14
N LYS A 25 -7.47 2.39 1.50
CA LYS A 25 -8.31 2.79 0.36
C LYS A 25 -9.33 3.85 0.76
N ALA A 26 -10.04 3.61 1.86
CA ALA A 26 -11.04 4.53 2.39
C ALA A 26 -10.42 5.89 2.75
N LEU A 27 -9.25 5.89 3.40
CA LEU A 27 -8.50 7.09 3.73
C LEU A 27 -8.10 7.89 2.48
N ILE A 28 -7.59 7.21 1.45
CA ILE A 28 -7.19 7.86 0.20
C ILE A 28 -8.40 8.42 -0.55
N SER A 29 -9.49 7.65 -0.65
CA SER A 29 -10.75 8.13 -1.22
C SER A 29 -11.28 9.35 -0.45
N LYS A 30 -11.31 9.30 0.88
CA LYS A 30 -11.72 10.43 1.73
C LYS A 30 -10.86 11.67 1.49
N SER A 31 -9.55 11.48 1.26
CA SER A 31 -8.60 12.58 1.11
C SER A 31 -8.63 13.22 -0.28
N PHE A 32 -8.83 12.42 -1.33
CA PHE A 32 -8.58 12.85 -2.71
C PHE A 32 -9.80 12.76 -3.64
N ASP A 33 -10.90 12.11 -3.24
CA ASP A 33 -12.09 12.04 -4.07
C ASP A 33 -12.62 13.44 -4.42
N GLN A 34 -13.05 13.59 -5.66
CA GLN A 34 -13.84 14.73 -6.10
C GLN A 34 -15.28 14.27 -6.37
N PRO A 35 -16.27 15.16 -6.27
CA PRO A 35 -17.69 14.81 -6.48
C PRO A 35 -17.95 14.04 -7.77
N ASN A 36 -17.27 14.44 -8.85
CA ASN A 36 -17.47 13.88 -10.19
C ASN A 36 -16.35 12.93 -10.64
N LEU A 37 -15.33 12.73 -9.82
CA LEU A 37 -14.16 11.94 -10.21
C LEU A 37 -13.55 11.24 -9.00
N LYS A 38 -13.77 9.93 -8.91
CA LYS A 38 -13.31 9.10 -7.80
C LYS A 38 -11.87 8.63 -8.00
N VAL A 39 -11.15 8.52 -6.89
CA VAL A 39 -9.79 8.00 -6.90
C VAL A 39 -9.81 6.48 -7.01
N LYS A 40 -8.95 5.94 -7.87
CA LYS A 40 -8.63 4.52 -7.94
C LYS A 40 -7.31 4.28 -7.24
N THR A 41 -7.34 3.44 -6.20
CA THR A 41 -6.16 3.11 -5.39
C THR A 41 -5.71 1.67 -5.69
N SER A 42 -4.55 1.50 -6.32
CA SER A 42 -3.88 0.22 -6.57
C SER A 42 -2.53 0.43 -7.28
N PRO A 43 -1.46 -0.31 -6.93
CA PRO A 43 -1.37 -1.27 -5.82
C PRO A 43 -1.30 -0.60 -4.44
N ILE A 44 -1.59 -1.38 -3.39
CA ILE A 44 -1.29 -1.07 -1.99
C ILE A 44 -0.32 -2.13 -1.48
N VAL A 45 0.79 -1.72 -0.88
CA VAL A 45 1.75 -2.61 -0.22
C VAL A 45 1.99 -2.16 1.21
N ILE A 46 2.11 -3.12 2.11
CA ILE A 46 2.28 -2.89 3.56
C ILE A 46 3.55 -3.61 4.02
N GLU A 47 4.37 -2.89 4.80
CA GLU A 47 5.55 -3.39 5.48
C GLU A 47 5.53 -2.90 6.94
N GLY A 48 5.17 -3.79 7.86
CA GLY A 48 5.02 -3.46 9.28
C GLY A 48 3.98 -2.35 9.51
N LYS A 49 4.46 -1.18 9.93
CA LYS A 49 3.63 0.03 10.18
C LYS A 49 3.70 1.05 9.05
N VAL A 50 4.28 0.71 7.90
CA VAL A 50 4.41 1.60 6.74
C VAL A 50 3.66 1.00 5.57
N ALA A 51 2.99 1.84 4.79
CA ALA A 51 2.33 1.41 3.57
C ALA A 51 2.60 2.38 2.42
N ILE A 52 2.63 1.87 1.20
CA ILE A 52 2.65 2.66 -0.02
C ILE A 52 1.43 2.28 -0.86
N ALA A 53 0.73 3.31 -1.33
CA ALA A 53 -0.42 3.14 -2.20
C ALA A 53 -0.31 4.06 -3.42
N ASP A 54 -0.42 3.46 -4.61
CA ASP A 54 -0.59 4.23 -5.84
C ASP A 54 -2.05 4.63 -6.02
N TRP A 55 -2.25 5.83 -6.52
CA TRP A 55 -3.58 6.35 -6.79
C TRP A 55 -3.63 7.08 -8.13
N THR A 56 -4.80 7.01 -8.77
CA THR A 56 -5.09 7.70 -10.03
C THR A 56 -6.49 8.30 -9.99
N GLN A 57 -6.65 9.46 -10.63
CA GLN A 57 -7.88 10.21 -10.72
C GLN A 57 -7.90 10.96 -12.06
N GLY A 58 -8.57 10.38 -13.06
CA GLY A 58 -8.46 10.87 -14.45
C GLY A 58 -7.01 10.78 -14.95
N GLN A 59 -6.45 11.91 -15.38
CA GLN A 59 -5.05 12.01 -15.82
C GLN A 59 -4.06 12.33 -14.69
N LYS A 60 -4.56 12.59 -13.47
CA LYS A 60 -3.72 12.81 -12.29
C LYS A 60 -3.45 11.47 -11.62
N GLY A 61 -2.28 11.36 -11.02
CA GLY A 61 -1.92 10.21 -10.21
C GLY A 61 -0.68 10.49 -9.41
N GLY A 62 -0.42 9.62 -8.46
CA GLY A 62 0.73 9.72 -7.60
C GLY A 62 0.76 8.57 -6.62
N ARG A 63 1.54 8.79 -5.57
CA ARG A 63 1.84 7.81 -4.54
C ARG A 63 1.63 8.44 -3.18
N ALA A 64 0.81 7.78 -2.38
CA ALA A 64 0.66 8.08 -0.97
C ALA A 64 1.59 7.14 -0.19
N LEU A 65 2.38 7.72 0.69
CA LEU A 65 3.09 7.00 1.73
C LEU A 65 2.34 7.19 3.04
N LEU A 66 2.10 6.08 3.73
CA LEU A 66 1.29 6.03 4.92
C LEU A 66 2.06 5.40 6.07
N ARG A 67 1.71 5.81 7.29
CA ARG A 67 2.21 5.22 8.53
C ARG A 67 1.05 4.85 9.43
N ARG A 68 1.13 3.68 10.07
CA ARG A 68 0.17 3.25 11.09
C ARG A 68 0.54 3.83 12.44
N LYS A 69 -0.39 4.57 13.04
CA LYS A 69 -0.30 5.07 14.41
C LYS A 69 -1.43 4.44 15.21
N HIS A 70 -1.08 3.58 16.17
CA HIS A 70 -2.03 2.68 16.85
C HIS A 70 -2.76 1.78 15.83
N ASN A 71 -4.08 1.95 15.70
CA ASN A 71 -4.92 1.23 14.76
C ASN A 71 -5.22 2.02 13.48
N ASP A 72 -4.87 3.31 13.43
CA ASP A 72 -5.24 4.17 12.31
C ASP A 72 -4.07 4.38 11.34
N TRP A 73 -4.40 4.54 10.07
CA TRP A 73 -3.46 4.94 9.03
C TRP A 73 -3.48 6.46 8.83
N GLU A 74 -2.31 7.02 8.56
CA GLU A 74 -2.14 8.44 8.26
C GLU A 74 -1.31 8.60 6.99
N ILE A 75 -1.73 9.50 6.09
CA ILE A 75 -0.93 9.89 4.91
C ILE A 75 0.16 10.85 5.39
N ILE A 76 1.41 10.38 5.40
CA ILE A 76 2.56 11.19 5.84
C ILE A 76 3.22 11.94 4.69
N ALA A 77 3.04 11.45 3.46
CA ALA A 77 3.48 12.17 2.26
C ALA A 77 2.70 11.72 1.03
N CYS A 78 2.47 12.64 0.08
CA CYS A 78 1.87 12.34 -1.21
C CYS A 78 2.66 13.04 -2.32
N GLY A 79 3.06 12.30 -3.35
CA GLY A 79 3.85 12.86 -4.44
C GLY A 79 3.69 12.07 -5.73
N ARG A 80 3.97 12.71 -6.87
CA ARG A 80 3.80 12.10 -8.21
C ARG A 80 4.75 10.91 -8.46
N SER A 81 5.93 10.89 -7.85
CA SER A 81 6.94 9.86 -8.11
C SER A 81 7.92 9.58 -6.95
N GLY A 82 7.85 10.33 -5.85
CA GLY A 82 8.93 10.47 -4.86
C GLY A 82 9.28 9.23 -4.02
N PHE A 83 8.47 8.16 -4.05
CA PHE A 83 8.67 6.98 -3.18
C PHE A 83 8.91 5.70 -3.98
N LYS A 84 9.68 5.80 -5.08
CA LYS A 84 10.18 4.64 -5.83
C LYS A 84 11.53 4.15 -5.33
N ASN A 85 12.29 5.02 -4.67
CA ASN A 85 13.64 4.75 -4.24
C ASN A 85 13.69 4.62 -2.71
N PRO A 86 14.36 3.61 -2.12
CA PRO A 86 14.48 3.46 -0.67
C PRO A 86 15.02 4.71 0.03
N GLU A 87 15.95 5.44 -0.60
CA GLU A 87 16.56 6.64 -0.02
C GLU A 87 15.54 7.74 0.24
N GLY A 88 14.57 7.95 -0.66
CA GLY A 88 13.51 8.95 -0.48
C GLY A 88 12.54 8.59 0.64
N ILE A 89 12.33 7.30 0.88
CA ILE A 89 11.52 6.79 1.99
C ILE A 89 12.31 6.86 3.31
N ALA A 90 13.61 6.58 3.28
CA ALA A 90 14.46 6.67 4.46
C ALA A 90 14.65 8.12 4.94
N ALA A 91 14.73 9.09 4.02
CA ALA A 91 14.93 10.50 4.32
C ALA A 91 13.85 11.14 5.23
N ILE A 92 12.68 10.52 5.32
CA ILE A 92 11.54 10.97 6.14
C ILE A 92 11.40 10.17 7.45
N GLY A 93 12.46 9.46 7.85
CA GLY A 93 12.55 8.78 9.15
C GLY A 93 12.06 7.34 9.17
N ILE A 94 11.89 6.70 8.00
CA ILE A 94 11.63 5.25 7.91
C ILE A 94 12.97 4.51 7.90
N SER A 95 13.05 3.35 8.56
CA SER A 95 14.29 2.57 8.57
C SER A 95 14.67 2.11 7.16
N LYS A 96 15.98 2.02 6.89
CA LYS A 96 16.50 1.60 5.59
C LYS A 96 15.99 0.21 5.17
N GLU A 97 15.88 -0.71 6.13
CA GLU A 97 15.34 -2.05 5.92
C GLU A 97 13.88 -2.01 5.43
N ILE A 98 13.00 -1.29 6.15
CA ILE A 98 11.59 -1.14 5.74
C ILE A 98 11.51 -0.47 4.37
N ALA A 99 12.32 0.56 4.11
CA ALA A 99 12.36 1.26 2.83
C ALA A 99 12.78 0.33 1.67
N GLN A 100 13.75 -0.54 1.88
CA GLN A 100 14.17 -1.54 0.89
C GLN A 100 13.08 -2.59 0.65
N ASN A 101 12.50 -3.14 1.71
CA ASN A 101 11.48 -4.18 1.59
C ASN A 101 10.21 -3.66 0.91
N ILE A 102 9.74 -2.48 1.30
CA ILE A 102 8.48 -1.93 0.79
C ILE A 102 8.60 -1.51 -0.69
N THR A 103 9.75 -1.02 -1.13
CA THR A 103 9.99 -0.68 -2.54
C THR A 103 10.10 -1.93 -3.42
N ALA A 104 10.73 -3.00 -2.92
CA ALA A 104 10.76 -4.29 -3.61
C ALA A 104 9.34 -4.86 -3.79
N LYS A 105 8.55 -4.92 -2.71
CA LYS A 105 7.14 -5.36 -2.74
C LYS A 105 6.30 -4.55 -3.72
N LEU A 106 6.55 -3.25 -3.78
CA LEU A 106 5.85 -2.34 -4.69
C LEU A 106 6.17 -2.62 -6.15
N SER A 107 7.45 -2.77 -6.49
CA SER A 107 7.88 -3.12 -7.85
C SER A 107 7.23 -4.44 -8.32
N GLU A 108 7.16 -5.44 -7.44
CA GLU A 108 6.46 -6.70 -7.74
C GLU A 108 4.95 -6.54 -7.90
N ALA A 109 4.31 -5.74 -7.05
CA ALA A 109 2.88 -5.44 -7.14
C ALA A 109 2.53 -4.71 -8.45
N GLU A 110 3.35 -3.73 -8.85
CA GLU A 110 3.21 -3.02 -10.12
C GLU A 110 3.36 -3.95 -11.33
N LYS A 111 4.36 -4.85 -11.31
CA LYS A 111 4.55 -5.86 -12.37
C LYS A 111 3.32 -6.75 -12.50
N ARG A 112 2.79 -7.27 -11.39
CA ARG A 112 1.57 -8.08 -11.37
C ARG A 112 0.35 -7.33 -11.91
N ASN A 113 0.19 -6.06 -11.53
CA ASN A 113 -0.92 -5.24 -12.01
C ASN A 113 -0.83 -4.95 -13.51
N ARG A 114 0.38 -4.76 -14.05
CA ARG A 114 0.62 -4.61 -15.49
C ARG A 114 0.21 -5.86 -16.26
N THR A 115 0.57 -7.05 -15.77
CA THR A 115 0.16 -8.33 -16.37
C THR A 115 -1.36 -8.55 -16.29
N LYS A 116 -2.01 -8.14 -15.19
CA LYS A 116 -3.48 -8.19 -15.06
C LYS A 116 -4.20 -7.25 -16.04
N HIS A 117 -3.64 -6.06 -16.29
CA HIS A 117 -4.21 -5.12 -17.27
C HIS A 117 -4.18 -5.72 -18.68
N TYR A 118 -3.06 -6.32 -19.10
CA TYR A 118 -2.92 -6.98 -20.39
C TYR A 118 -3.92 -8.13 -20.62
N ARG A 119 -4.21 -8.91 -19.57
CA ARG A 119 -5.16 -10.04 -19.64
C ARG A 119 -6.63 -9.63 -19.65
N LYS A 120 -6.98 -8.40 -19.26
CA LYS A 120 -8.36 -7.89 -19.26
C LYS A 120 -8.77 -7.22 -20.58
N THR A 121 -7.82 -7.00 -21.48
CA THR A 121 -8.00 -6.36 -22.79
C THR A 121 -7.89 -7.36 -23.96
N GLN A 122 -7.98 -8.65 -23.67
CA GLN A 122 -8.06 -9.76 -24.62
C GLN A 122 -9.40 -10.47 -24.45
#